data_AF-A0A3N5VS95-F1
#
_entry.id   AF-A0A3N5VS95-F1
#
_cell.length_a   1.000
_cell.length_b   1.000
_cell.length_c   1.000
_cell.angle_alpha   90.00
_cell.angle_beta   90.00
_cell.angle_gamma   90.00
#
_symmetry.space_group_name_H-M   'P 1'
#
loop_
_entity.id
_entity.type
_entity.pdbx_description
1 polymer ?
#
loop_
_entity_poly.entity_id
_entity_poly.type
_entity_poly.pdbx_seq_one_letter_code
_entity_poly.pdbx_strand_id
1 'polypeptide(L)' 'TLAQGALAWLWARSERMIPIPGFRTVQQVEENAGAMRFGPLTAAQMSEINQILGR' A
#
# COMPACT_ATOMS: atom_id res chain seq x y z
N THR A 1 5.97 -5.39 4.09
CA THR A 1 5.26 -6.63 3.69
C THR A 1 4.44 -6.38 2.44
N LEU A 2 3.89 -7.41 1.80
CA LEU A 2 3.01 -7.23 0.64
C LEU A 2 1.78 -6.37 0.99
N ALA A 3 1.20 -6.56 2.18
CA ALA A 3 0.08 -5.76 2.66
C ALA A 3 0.44 -4.26 2.76
N GLN A 4 1.62 -3.94 3.30
CA GLN A 4 2.10 -2.55 3.36
C GLN A 4 2.32 -1.95 1.96
N GLY A 5 2.89 -2.72 1.03
CA GLY A 5 3.04 -2.29 -0.36
C GLY A 5 1.69 -2.04 -1.05
N ALA A 6 0.67 -2.87 -0.78
CA ALA A 6 -0.68 -2.68 -1.29
C ALA A 6 -1.33 -1.40 -0.73
N LEU A 7 -1.18 -1.11 0.56
CA LEU A 7 -1.65 0.14 1.16
C LEU A 7 -0.94 1.38 0.58
N ALA A 8 0.38 1.30 0.40
CA ALA A 8 1.18 2.34 -0.26
C ALA A 8 0.73 2.59 -1.71
N TRP A 9 0.39 1.51 -2.44
CA TRP A 9 -0.15 1.59 -3.80
C TRP A 9 -1.51 2.28 -3.84
N LEU A 10 -2.40 1.98 -2.88
CA LEU A 10 -3.70 2.63 -2.75
C LEU A 10 -3.56 4.15 -2.53
N TRP A 11 -2.68 4.58 -1.63
CA TRP A 11 -2.41 6.01 -1.40
C TRP A 11 -1.78 6.71 -2.61
N ALA A 12 -0.91 6.03 -3.36
CA ALA A 12 -0.33 6.57 -4.60
C ALA A 12 -1.38 6.84 -5.69
N ARG A 13 -2.53 6.17 -5.65
CA ARG A 13 -3.64 6.40 -6.59
C ARG A 13 -4.51 7.58 -6.23
N SER A 14 -4.59 7.94 -4.95
CA SER A 14 -5.36 9.08 -4.47
C SER A 14 -4.96 9.46 -3.06
N GLU A 15 -4.58 10.73 -2.88
CA GLU A 15 -4.27 11.32 -1.57
C GLU A 15 -5.48 11.35 -0.62
N ARG A 16 -6.70 11.15 -1.14
CA ARG A 16 -7.95 11.15 -0.35
C ARG A 16 -8.42 9.75 0.05
N MET A 17 -7.68 8.70 -0.32
CA MET A 17 -8.08 7.33 -0.04
C MET A 17 -7.75 6.95 1.42
N ILE A 18 -8.78 6.61 2.20
CA ILE A 18 -8.64 6.06 3.56
C ILE A 18 -8.98 4.57 3.51
N PRO A 19 -7.99 3.67 3.32
CA PRO A 19 -8.25 2.24 3.27
C PRO A 19 -8.71 1.72 4.64
N ILE A 20 -9.65 0.76 4.64
CA ILE A 20 -10.12 0.05 5.84
C ILE A 20 -9.60 -1.39 5.76
N PRO A 21 -8.34 -1.66 6.17
CA PRO A 21 -7.76 -2.98 6.05
C PRO A 21 -8.31 -3.93 7.11
N GLY A 22 -8.68 -5.15 6.70
CA GLY A 22 -9.09 -6.20 7.62
C GLY A 22 -7.91 -6.83 8.36
N PHE A 23 -8.14 -7.31 9.58
CA PHE A 23 -7.16 -8.02 10.40
C PHE A 23 -7.87 -9.00 11.36
N ARG A 24 -7.18 -10.07 11.75
CA ARG A 24 -7.61 -11.06 12.75
C ARG A 24 -6.65 -11.15 13.95
N THR A 25 -5.45 -10.60 13.82
CA THR A 25 -4.41 -10.63 14.86
C THR A 25 -3.83 -9.24 15.09
N VAL A 26 -3.26 -9.02 16.28
CA VAL A 26 -2.58 -7.75 16.62
C VAL A 26 -1.41 -7.48 15.68
N GLN A 27 -0.62 -8.50 15.35
CA GLN A 27 0.49 -8.36 14.40
C GLN A 27 0.03 -7.79 13.04
N GLN A 28 -1.13 -8.22 12.53
CA GLN A 28 -1.66 -7.68 11.27
C GLN A 28 -2.05 -6.21 11.39
N VAL A 29 -2.57 -5.78 12.55
CA VAL A 29 -2.83 -4.37 12.83
C VAL A 29 -1.53 -3.57 12.81
N GLU A 30 -0.50 -4.06 13.49
CA GLU A 30 0.82 -3.41 13.56
C GLU A 30 1.49 -3.32 12.19
N GLU A 31 1.40 -4.38 11.38
CA GLU A 31 1.90 -4.39 10.01
C GLU A 31 1.15 -3.39 9.13
N ASN A 32 -0.19 -3.40 9.16
CA ASN A 32 -1.01 -2.48 8.37
C ASN A 32 -0.75 -1.03 8.75
N ALA A 33 -0.73 -0.70 10.05
CA ALA A 33 -0.40 0.63 10.55
C ALA A 33 1.04 1.03 10.18
N GLY A 34 1.96 0.07 10.20
CA GLY A 34 3.35 0.26 9.80
C GLY A 34 3.53 0.73 8.35
N ALA A 35 2.54 0.54 7.48
CA ALA A 35 2.56 1.06 6.10
C ALA A 35 2.73 2.59 6.04
N MET A 36 2.20 3.31 7.03
CA MET A 36 2.27 4.78 7.09
C MET A 36 3.71 5.31 7.13
N ARG A 37 4.68 4.51 7.59
CA ARG A 37 6.10 4.89 7.58
C ARG A 37 6.69 4.99 6.17
N PHE A 38 6.07 4.34 5.18
CA PHE A 38 6.52 4.35 3.79
C PHE A 38 5.75 5.37 2.95
N GLY A 39 4.51 5.69 3.32
CA GLY A 39 3.68 6.61 2.55
C GLY A 39 3.26 6.05 1.18
N PRO A 40 2.83 6.90 0.24
CA PRO A 40 2.47 6.49 -1.11
C PRO A 40 3.71 6.02 -1.91
N LEU A 41 3.51 5.05 -2.79
CA LEU A 41 4.52 4.68 -3.78
C LEU A 41 4.86 5.84 -4.73
N THR A 42 6.11 5.88 -5.18
CA THR A 42 6.59 6.85 -6.18
C THR A 42 6.03 6.53 -7.57
N ALA A 43 6.04 7.53 -8.46
CA ALA A 43 5.63 7.34 -9.86
C ALA A 43 6.46 6.24 -10.58
N ALA A 44 7.75 6.13 -10.28
CA ALA A 44 8.61 5.09 -10.85
C ALA A 44 8.18 3.68 -10.41
N GLN A 45 7.91 3.49 -9.10
CA GLN A 45 7.42 2.22 -8.56
C GLN A 45 6.03 1.87 -9.12
N MET A 46 5.15 2.87 -9.28
CA MET A 46 3.84 2.67 -9.92
C MET A 46 3.98 2.23 -11.38
N SER A 47 4.93 2.81 -12.12
CA SER A 47 5.23 2.40 -13.51
C SER A 47 5.77 0.97 -13.58
N GLU A 48 6.67 0.59 -12.68
CA GLU A 48 7.21 -0.76 -12.60
C GLU A 48 6.10 -1.80 -12.32
N ILE A 49 5.21 -1.50 -11.37
CA ILE A 49 4.06 -2.35 -11.06
C ILE A 49 3.14 -2.51 -12.28
N ASN A 50 2.87 -1.42 -13.01
CA ASN A 50 2.04 -1.47 -14.23
C ASN A 50 2.67 -2.37 -15.30
N GLN A 51 3.98 -2.25 -15.53
CA GLN A 51 4.71 -3.14 -16.46
C GLN A 51 4.61 -4.61 -16.05
N ILE A 52 4.80 -4.92 -14.77
CA ILE A 52 4.68 -6.29 -14.25
C ILE A 52 3.25 -6.84 -14.42
N LEU A 53 2.24 -5.99 -14.25
CA LEU A 53 0.83 -6.36 -14.41
C LEU A 53 0.33 -6.37 -15.87
N GLY A 54 1.16 -5.95 -16.83
CA GLY A 54 0.78 -5.85 -18.24
C GLY A 54 -0.31 -4.81 -18.51
N ARG A 55 -0.32 -3.71 -17.76
CA ARG A 55 -1.24 -2.56 -17.90
C ARG A 55 -0.47 -1.28 -18.17
#